data_AF-A0A327V5C5-F1
#
_entry.id   AF-A0A327V5C5-F1
#
_cell.length_a   1.000
_cell.length_b   1.000
_cell.length_c   1.000
_cell.angle_alpha   90.00
_cell.angle_beta   90.00
_cell.angle_gamma   90.00
#
_symmetry.space_group_name_H-M   'P 1'
#
loop_
_entity.id
_entity.type
_entity.pdbx_description
1 polymer ?
#
loop_
_entity_poly.entity_id
_entity_poly.type
_entity_poly.pdbx_seq_one_letter_code
_entity_poly.pdbx_strand_id
1 'polypeptide(L)'
;MGLMNRWTDGQREAPEPLEGPVRGTVLVGIGVWLLLFLGQLPFYGWYEDHGHTWFIWTCAAGAGLGLLGLWYVRARERAIRREAQDSA
;
A
#
# COMPACT_ATOMS: atom_id res chain seq x y z
N MET A 1 -34.27 -18.24 15.08
CA MET A 1 -34.18 -17.45 13.83
C MET A 1 -33.95 -15.94 14.09
N GLY A 2 -33.33 -15.52 15.20
CA GLY A 2 -33.12 -14.08 15.49
C GLY A 2 -31.69 -13.57 15.30
N LEU A 3 -30.71 -14.47 15.18
CA LEU A 3 -29.30 -14.09 15.06
C LEU A 3 -28.91 -13.65 13.64
N MET A 4 -29.51 -14.22 12.59
CA MET A 4 -29.23 -13.84 11.20
C MET A 4 -29.65 -12.39 10.91
N ASN A 5 -30.83 -11.96 11.36
CA ASN A 5 -31.39 -10.63 11.09
C ASN A 5 -30.44 -9.49 11.52
N ARG A 6 -29.83 -9.60 12.72
CA ARG A 6 -28.81 -8.65 13.21
C ARG A 6 -27.68 -8.36 12.21
N TRP A 7 -27.34 -9.29 11.31
CA TRP A 7 -26.27 -9.16 10.34
C TRP A 7 -26.75 -8.93 8.90
N THR A 8 -28.05 -9.08 8.61
CA THR A 8 -28.61 -9.03 7.25
C THR A 8 -29.62 -7.91 6.99
N ASP A 9 -30.03 -7.14 8.01
CA ASP A 9 -31.13 -6.16 7.88
C ASP A 9 -30.75 -4.85 7.14
N GLY A 10 -29.51 -4.69 6.67
CA GLY A 10 -29.08 -3.56 5.83
C GLY A 10 -29.09 -2.17 6.49
N GLN A 11 -29.54 -2.06 7.75
CA GLN A 11 -29.67 -0.80 8.51
C GLN A 11 -28.37 -0.35 9.20
N ARG A 12 -27.19 -0.74 8.72
CA ARG A 12 -25.94 -0.21 9.28
C ARG A 12 -25.66 1.13 8.64
N GLU A 13 -25.79 2.19 9.42
CA GLU A 13 -25.25 3.50 9.06
C GLU A 13 -23.75 3.33 8.77
N ALA A 14 -23.31 3.86 7.64
CA ALA A 14 -21.93 3.70 7.22
C ALA A 14 -21.03 4.30 8.31
N PRO A 15 -20.07 3.54 8.87
CA PRO A 15 -19.15 4.08 9.86
C PRO A 15 -18.40 5.26 9.24
N GLU A 16 -18.02 6.21 10.09
CA GLU A 16 -17.20 7.34 9.67
C GLU A 16 -15.96 6.84 8.89
N PRO A 17 -15.51 7.58 7.85
CA PRO A 17 -14.38 7.16 7.04
C PRO A 17 -13.16 6.89 7.92
N LEU A 18 -12.65 5.65 7.87
CA LEU A 18 -11.47 5.28 8.64
C LEU A 18 -10.24 6.05 8.14
N GLU A 19 -9.78 7.03 8.91
CA GLU A 19 -8.52 7.74 8.66
C GLU A 19 -7.33 6.92 9.14
N GLY A 20 -6.92 5.94 8.35
CA GLY A 20 -5.70 5.16 8.61
C GLY A 20 -4.41 5.94 8.30
N PRO A 21 -3.25 5.53 8.85
CA PRO A 21 -1.95 6.12 8.55
C PRO A 21 -1.45 5.70 7.15
N VAL A 22 -2.18 6.07 6.09
CA VAL A 22 -1.97 5.61 4.70
C VAL A 22 -0.53 5.85 4.22
N ARG A 23 0.02 7.04 4.47
CA ARG A 23 1.40 7.37 4.10
C ARG A 23 2.41 6.47 4.81
N GLY A 24 2.17 6.15 6.09
CA GLY A 24 2.99 5.23 6.87
C GLY A 24 2.98 3.83 6.28
N THR A 25 1.80 3.30 5.96
CA THR A 25 1.65 1.97 5.35
C THR A 25 2.37 1.88 4.00
N VAL A 26 2.25 2.90 3.15
CA VAL A 26 2.95 2.94 1.86
C VAL A 26 4.47 2.95 2.04
N LEU A 27 4.98 3.74 3.00
CA LEU A 27 6.42 3.76 3.31
C LEU A 27 6.94 2.41 3.81
N VAL A 28 6.17 1.73 4.67
CA VAL A 28 6.53 0.38 5.15
C VAL A 28 6.58 -0.60 3.98
N GLY A 29 5.58 -0.58 3.09
CA GLY A 29 5.54 -1.45 1.91
C GLY A 29 6.75 -1.22 0.98
N ILE A 30 7.08 0.04 0.69
CA ILE A 30 8.27 0.40 -0.09
C ILE A 30 9.54 -0.13 0.59
N GLY A 31 9.66 0.08 1.90
CA GLY A 31 10.81 -0.35 2.69
C GLY A 31 11.02 -1.86 2.62
N VAL A 32 9.96 -2.65 2.82
CA VAL A 32 10.03 -4.11 2.71
C VAL A 32 10.47 -4.54 1.32
N TRP A 33 9.87 -4.01 0.26
CA TRP A 33 10.25 -4.38 -1.12
C TRP A 33 11.68 -3.98 -1.47
N LEU A 34 12.13 -2.79 -1.06
CA LEU A 34 13.51 -2.35 -1.25
C LEU A 34 14.50 -3.22 -0.48
N LEU A 35 14.20 -3.55 0.78
CA LEU A 35 15.05 -4.43 1.59
C LEU A 35 15.19 -5.81 0.95
N LEU A 36 14.08 -6.40 0.50
CA LEU A 36 14.10 -7.67 -0.22
C LEU A 36 14.92 -7.55 -1.51
N PHE A 37 14.68 -6.52 -2.33
CA PHE A 37 15.44 -6.31 -3.57
C PHE A 37 16.94 -6.24 -3.30
N LEU A 38 17.37 -5.37 -2.38
CA LEU A 38 18.78 -5.19 -2.03
C LEU A 38 19.40 -6.45 -1.41
N GLY A 39 18.66 -7.18 -0.57
CA GLY A 39 19.13 -8.42 0.04
C GLY A 39 19.38 -9.54 -0.98
N GLN A 40 18.66 -9.54 -2.11
CA GLN A 40 18.80 -10.55 -3.16
C GLN A 40 19.93 -10.25 -4.15
N LEU A 41 20.26 -8.96 -4.39
CA LEU A 41 21.26 -8.56 -5.40
C LEU A 41 22.65 -9.24 -5.26
N PRO A 42 23.21 -9.44 -4.04
CA PRO A 42 24.48 -10.16 -3.88
C PRO A 42 24.42 -11.61 -4.38
N PHE A 43 23.23 -12.19 -4.45
CA PHE A 43 22.97 -13.57 -4.87
C PHE A 43 22.43 -13.66 -6.30
N TYR A 44 22.52 -12.58 -7.10
CA TYR A 44 21.92 -12.54 -8.44
C TYR A 44 22.29 -13.75 -9.31
N GLY A 45 23.57 -14.16 -9.30
CA GLY A 45 24.02 -15.34 -10.07
C GLY A 45 23.31 -16.63 -9.66
N TRP A 46 23.09 -16.87 -8.37
CA TRP A 46 22.34 -18.04 -7.90
C TRP A 46 20.90 -18.02 -8.41
N TYR A 47 20.25 -16.85 -8.36
CA TYR A 47 18.89 -16.69 -8.90
C TYR A 47 18.83 -16.87 -10.41
N GLU A 48 19.86 -16.46 -11.15
CA GLU A 48 19.98 -16.67 -12.59
C GLU A 48 20.14 -18.15 -12.93
N ASP A 49 21.07 -18.84 -12.26
CA ASP A 49 21.35 -20.26 -12.48
C ASP A 49 20.13 -21.17 -12.21
N HIS A 50 19.26 -20.76 -11.28
CA HIS A 50 18.06 -21.52 -10.88
C HIS A 50 16.76 -21.01 -11.56
N GLY A 51 16.83 -20.02 -12.45
CA GLY A 51 15.65 -19.48 -13.15
C GLY A 51 14.68 -18.73 -12.24
N HIS A 52 15.18 -18.12 -11.17
CA HIS A 52 14.42 -17.43 -10.13
C HIS A 52 14.61 -15.90 -10.13
N THR A 53 15.23 -15.34 -11.18
CA THR A 53 15.42 -13.87 -11.34
C THR A 53 14.12 -13.07 -11.27
N TRP A 54 12.97 -13.68 -11.56
CA TRP A 54 11.66 -13.04 -11.45
C TRP A 54 11.34 -12.51 -10.03
N PHE A 55 11.88 -13.13 -8.97
CA PHE A 55 11.73 -12.62 -7.60
C PHE A 55 12.39 -11.25 -7.41
N ILE A 56 13.60 -11.08 -7.97
CA ILE A 56 14.36 -9.83 -7.91
C ILE A 56 13.57 -8.73 -8.62
N TRP A 57 13.11 -9.01 -9.84
CA TRP A 57 12.33 -8.05 -10.63
C TRP A 57 10.97 -7.73 -10.02
N THR A 58 10.33 -8.69 -9.34
CA THR A 58 9.10 -8.44 -8.59
C THR A 58 9.34 -7.48 -7.43
N CYS A 59 10.45 -7.64 -6.70
CA CYS A 59 10.82 -6.71 -5.64
C CYS A 59 11.16 -5.32 -6.17
N ALA A 60 11.87 -5.25 -7.30
CA ALA A 60 12.15 -4.00 -8.00
C ALA A 60 10.86 -3.29 -8.45
N ALA A 61 9.92 -4.03 -9.04
CA ALA A 61 8.62 -3.50 -9.45
C ALA A 61 7.79 -3.04 -8.23
N GLY A 62 7.77 -3.81 -7.13
CA GLY A 62 7.08 -3.45 -5.90
C GLY A 62 7.63 -2.15 -5.28
N ALA A 63 8.96 -2.01 -5.24
CA ALA A 63 9.60 -0.77 -4.80
C ALA A 63 9.27 0.42 -5.73
N GLY A 64 9.37 0.22 -7.05
CA GLY A 64 9.07 1.24 -8.06
C GLY A 64 7.61 1.71 -8.02
N LEU A 65 6.66 0.78 -7.99
CA LEU A 65 5.23 1.07 -7.86
C LEU A 65 4.91 1.73 -6.52
N GLY A 66 5.61 1.35 -5.45
CA GLY A 66 5.47 1.99 -4.15
C GLY A 66 5.85 3.48 -4.18
N LEU A 67 6.93 3.86 -4.88
CA LEU A 67 7.32 5.27 -5.05
C LEU A 67 6.23 6.09 -5.77
N LEU A 68 5.60 5.50 -6.81
CA LEU A 68 4.44 6.12 -7.46
C LEU A 68 3.25 6.27 -6.51
N GLY A 69 2.98 5.24 -5.70
CA GLY A 69 1.96 5.29 -4.64
C GLY A 69 2.22 6.40 -3.62
N LEU A 70 3.47 6.61 -3.21
CA LEU A 70 3.85 7.68 -2.28
C LEU A 70 3.60 9.07 -2.88
N TRP A 71 3.92 9.26 -4.16
CA TRP A 71 3.60 10.50 -4.87
C TRP A 71 2.09 10.75 -4.88
N TYR A 72 1.30 9.72 -5.19
CA TYR A 72 -0.16 9.80 -5.23
C TYR A 72 -0.76 10.15 -3.86
N VAL A 73 -0.36 9.45 -2.79
CA VAL A 73 -0.83 9.73 -1.42
C VAL A 73 -0.51 11.17 -1.02
N ARG A 74 0.68 11.66 -1.37
CA ARG A 74 1.07 13.05 -1.08
C ARG A 74 0.27 14.07 -1.88
N ALA A 75 -0.07 13.78 -3.15
CA ALA A 75 -0.95 14.62 -3.95
C ALA A 75 -2.37 14.66 -3.35
N ARG A 76 -2.89 13.50 -2.92
CA ARG A 76 -4.19 13.38 -2.26
C ARG A 76 -4.24 14.16 -0.95
N GLU A 77 -3.22 14.02 -0.08
CA GLU A 77 -3.14 14.79 1.18
C GLU A 77 -3.11 16.30 0.94
N ARG A 78 -2.48 16.76 -0.16
CA ARG A 78 -2.46 18.18 -0.54
C ARG A 78 -3.83 18.67 -1.01
N ALA A 79 -4.57 17.85 -1.76
CA ALA A 79 -5.91 18.20 -2.23
C ALA A 79 -6.89 18.34 -1.04
N ILE A 80 -6.93 17.34 -0.16
CA ILE A 80 -7.80 17.35 1.03
C ILE A 80 -7.52 18.56 1.93
N ARG A 81 -6.23 18.90 2.14
CA ARG A 81 -5.86 20.09 2.93
C ARG A 81 -6.32 21.40 2.30
N ARG A 82 -6.40 21.50 0.97
CA ARG A 82 -6.90 22.70 0.28
C ARG A 82 -8.41 22.84 0.45
N GLU A 83 -9.15 21.76 0.23
CA GLU A 83 -10.61 21.75 0.42
C GLU A 83 -10.99 22.11 1.86
N ALA A 84 -10.23 21.62 2.85
CA ALA A 84 -10.44 21.97 4.25
C ALA A 84 -10.16 23.45 4.58
N GLN A 85 -9.28 24.12 3.81
CA GLN A 85 -9.01 25.55 3.95
C GLN A 85 -10.08 26.40 3.28
N ASP A 86 -10.61 25.97 2.14
CA ASP A 86 -11.65 26.69 1.39
C ASP A 86 -13.03 26.61 2.08
N SER A 87 -13.24 25.61 2.94
CA SER A 87 -14.49 25.38 3.68
C SER A 87 -14.52 26.03 5.07
N ALA A 88 -13.43 26.67 5.50
CA ALA A 88 -13.26 27.30 6.82
C ALA A 88 -13.40 28.83 6.74
#